data_AF-A0A2T3KKZ3-F1
#
_entry.id   AF-A0A2T3KKZ3-F1
#
_cell.length_a   1.000
_cell.length_b   1.000
_cell.length_c   1.000
_cell.angle_alpha   90.00
_cell.angle_beta   90.00
_cell.angle_gamma   90.00
#
_symmetry.space_group_name_H-M   'P 1'
#
loop_
_entity.id
_entity.type
_entity.pdbx_description
1 polymer ?
#
loop_
_entity_poly.entity_id
_entity_poly.type
_entity_poly.pdbx_seq_one_letter_code
_entity_poly.pdbx_strand_id
1 'polypeptide(L)'
;MAKAKPDLYVVTDFFDIIPLLITSRVVKGTFIKVETVIQDADDKSESTEHMYSKYFKVMYLDLDGTSSSKCIFTSYDKAKAMAANGLKDRISEVQRKLSTLNHRLAELEA
;
A
#
# COMPACT_ATOMS: atom_id res chain seq x y z
N MET A 1 13.51 5.23 23.18
CA MET A 1 13.87 4.08 22.32
C MET A 1 13.77 4.54 20.87
N ALA A 2 14.83 4.45 20.08
CA ALA A 2 14.76 4.78 18.65
C ALA A 2 13.84 3.76 17.96
N LYS A 3 12.80 4.21 17.24
CA LYS A 3 11.98 3.32 16.42
C LYS A 3 12.90 2.64 15.40
N ALA A 4 12.77 1.32 15.24
CA ALA A 4 13.51 0.59 14.21
C ALA A 4 13.22 1.21 12.84
N LYS A 5 14.10 1.04 11.85
CA LYS A 5 13.77 1.48 10.47
C LYS A 5 12.89 0.41 9.82
N PRO A 6 11.80 0.75 9.09
CA PRO A 6 11.02 -0.23 8.36
C PRO A 6 11.88 -0.97 7.34
N ASP A 7 11.68 -2.28 7.24
CA ASP A 7 12.30 -3.12 6.20
C ASP A 7 11.58 -2.98 4.86
N LEU A 8 10.25 -2.85 4.92
CA LEU A 8 9.37 -2.77 3.76
C LEU A 8 8.30 -1.70 3.97
N TYR A 9 7.79 -1.17 2.86
CA TYR A 9 6.67 -0.25 2.79
C TYR A 9 5.66 -0.81 1.81
N VAL A 10 4.41 -0.93 2.24
CA VAL A 10 3.33 -1.44 1.41
C VAL A 10 2.33 -0.34 1.14
N VAL A 11 1.91 -0.21 -0.11
CA VAL A 11 0.87 0.72 -0.52
C VAL A 11 -0.46 -0.03 -0.65
N THR A 12 -1.49 0.40 0.06
CA THR A 12 -2.83 -0.20 -0.03
C THR A 12 -3.60 0.28 -1.27
N ASP A 13 -4.74 -0.33 -1.56
CA ASP A 13 -5.65 0.11 -2.63
C ASP A 13 -6.27 1.49 -2.36
N PHE A 14 -6.19 1.98 -1.11
CA PHE A 14 -6.59 3.32 -0.70
C PHE A 14 -5.42 4.32 -0.74
N PHE A 15 -4.25 3.89 -1.22
CA PHE A 15 -3.00 4.66 -1.28
C PHE A 15 -2.42 5.03 0.09
N ASP A 16 -2.77 4.28 1.14
CA ASP A 16 -2.11 4.37 2.44
C ASP A 16 -0.79 3.61 2.43
N ILE A 17 0.21 4.12 3.14
CA ILE A 17 1.53 3.48 3.25
C ILE A 17 1.65 2.82 4.61
N ILE A 18 1.81 1.49 4.60
CA ILE A 18 2.00 0.68 5.81
C ILE A 18 3.50 0.33 5.94
N PRO A 19 4.20 0.87 6.95
CA PRO A 19 5.58 0.49 7.24
C PRO A 19 5.62 -0.88 7.94
N LEU A 20 6.37 -1.82 7.37
CA LEU A 20 6.51 -3.17 7.88
C LEU A 20 7.94 -3.44 8.34
N LEU A 21 8.05 -4.19 9.42
CA LEU A 21 9.27 -4.81 9.92
C LEU A 21 9.22 -6.31 9.62
N ILE A 22 10.32 -6.90 9.19
CA ILE A 22 10.44 -8.34 8.98
C ILE A 22 10.91 -8.96 10.30
N THR A 23 10.10 -9.85 10.87
CA THR A 23 10.42 -10.56 12.12
C THR A 23 11.05 -11.92 11.88
N SER A 24 10.81 -12.52 10.72
CA SER A 24 11.35 -13.84 10.37
C SER A 24 11.60 -13.94 8.86
N ARG A 25 12.68 -14.64 8.49
CA ARG A 25 13.05 -14.95 7.09
C ARG A 25 13.40 -16.42 6.97
N VAL A 26 12.72 -17.14 6.07
CA VAL A 26 12.96 -18.56 5.79
C VAL A 26 13.10 -18.77 4.28
N VAL A 27 14.26 -19.22 3.84
CA VAL A 27 14.51 -19.56 2.42
C VAL A 27 13.76 -20.83 2.05
N LYS A 28 12.99 -20.78 0.95
CA LYS A 28 12.16 -21.86 0.42
C LYS A 28 12.42 -22.04 -1.07
N GLY A 29 13.55 -22.68 -1.40
CA GLY A 29 13.94 -22.93 -2.79
C GLY A 29 14.23 -21.62 -3.52
N THR A 30 13.33 -21.21 -4.41
CA THR A 30 13.47 -20.00 -5.24
C THR A 30 12.89 -18.73 -4.62
N PHE A 31 12.34 -18.80 -3.41
CA PHE A 31 11.72 -17.65 -2.72
C PHE A 31 12.13 -17.57 -1.26
N ILE A 32 11.95 -16.40 -0.65
CA ILE A 32 12.11 -16.16 0.79
C ILE A 32 10.73 -15.92 1.38
N LYS A 33 10.28 -16.82 2.27
CA LYS A 33 9.11 -16.58 3.10
C LYS A 33 9.51 -15.59 4.21
N VAL A 34 8.78 -14.49 4.33
CA VAL A 34 8.97 -13.52 5.41
C VAL A 34 7.70 -13.40 6.24
N GLU A 35 7.89 -13.27 7.55
CA GLU A 35 6.84 -12.84 8.47
C GLU A 35 7.10 -11.40 8.84
N THR A 36 6.04 -10.58 8.82
CA THR A 36 6.17 -9.16 9.08
C THR A 36 5.33 -8.75 10.27
N VAL A 37 5.61 -7.55 10.80
CA VAL A 37 4.77 -6.80 11.72
C VAL A 37 4.71 -5.35 11.28
N ILE A 38 3.61 -4.68 11.51
CA ILE A 38 3.53 -3.25 11.23
C ILE A 38 4.30 -2.50 12.32
N GLN A 39 5.14 -1.56 11.91
CA GLN A 39 6.05 -0.85 12.81
C GLN A 39 5.35 0.05 13.84
N ASP A 40 4.31 0.78 13.43
CA ASP A 40 3.58 1.70 14.29
C ASP A 40 2.16 1.19 14.48
N ALA A 41 1.93 0.48 15.60
CA ALA A 41 0.66 -0.17 15.89
C ALA A 41 -0.43 0.76 16.47
N ASP A 42 -0.04 1.89 17.03
CA ASP A 42 -0.90 2.68 17.92
C ASP A 42 -1.93 3.57 17.22
N ASP A 43 -1.87 3.73 15.89
CA ASP A 43 -2.69 4.70 15.15
C ASP A 43 -3.33 4.10 13.89
N LYS A 44 -3.88 2.89 14.00
CA LYS A 44 -4.44 2.18 12.85
C LYS A 44 -5.95 2.13 12.86
N SER A 45 -6.50 2.43 11.70
CA SER A 45 -7.86 2.06 11.36
C SER A 45 -7.99 0.53 11.30
N GLU A 46 -9.19 0.03 11.64
CA GLU A 46 -9.54 -1.40 11.55
C GLU A 46 -9.29 -1.98 10.15
N SER A 47 -9.45 -1.15 9.10
CA SER A 47 -9.19 -1.55 7.72
C SER A 47 -7.71 -1.81 7.43
N THR A 48 -6.80 -1.03 8.00
CA THR A 48 -5.35 -1.22 7.88
C THR A 48 -4.93 -2.55 8.50
N GLU A 49 -5.48 -2.87 9.68
CA GLU A 49 -5.17 -4.12 10.39
C GLU A 49 -5.74 -5.34 9.66
N HIS A 50 -6.98 -5.24 9.16
CA HIS A 50 -7.58 -6.29 8.34
C HIS A 50 -6.76 -6.59 7.08
N MET A 51 -6.35 -5.55 6.33
CA MET A 51 -5.53 -5.73 5.14
C MET A 51 -4.18 -6.36 5.45
N TYR A 52 -3.50 -5.88 6.49
CA TYR A 52 -2.22 -6.46 6.90
C TYR A 52 -2.34 -7.92 7.30
N SER A 53 -3.31 -8.27 8.13
CA SER A 53 -3.49 -9.65 8.60
C SER A 53 -3.75 -10.61 7.43
N LYS A 54 -4.52 -10.15 6.44
CA LYS A 54 -4.91 -10.96 5.28
C LYS A 54 -3.82 -11.10 4.22
N TYR A 55 -3.03 -10.06 3.99
CA TYR A 55 -2.14 -10.00 2.81
C TYR A 55 -0.64 -9.82 3.13
N PHE A 56 -0.29 -9.21 4.25
CA PHE A 56 1.08 -8.74 4.48
C PHE A 56 1.76 -9.36 5.71
N LYS A 57 1.00 -9.99 6.61
CA LYS A 57 1.54 -10.72 7.77
C LYS A 57 2.56 -11.80 7.37
N VAL A 58 2.28 -12.50 6.28
CA VAL A 58 3.18 -13.50 5.68
C VAL A 58 3.30 -13.20 4.20
N MET A 59 4.53 -13.00 3.73
CA MET A 59 4.82 -12.65 2.35
C MET A 59 5.89 -13.57 1.76
N TYR A 60 5.93 -13.64 0.44
CA TYR A 60 6.95 -14.34 -0.32
C TYR A 60 7.70 -13.31 -1.15
N LEU A 61 9.00 -13.20 -0.91
CA LEU A 61 9.92 -12.35 -1.64
C LEU A 61 10.78 -13.20 -2.56
N ASP A 62 11.31 -12.60 -3.61
CA ASP A 62 12.34 -13.19 -4.45
C ASP A 62 13.65 -13.30 -3.65
N LEU A 63 14.61 -14.10 -4.13
CA LEU A 63 15.87 -14.36 -3.42
C LEU A 63 16.73 -13.10 -3.20
N ASP A 64 16.53 -12.07 -4.02
CA ASP A 64 17.15 -10.75 -3.86
C ASP A 64 16.45 -9.86 -2.82
N GLY A 65 15.40 -10.36 -2.18
CA GLY A 65 14.60 -9.64 -1.20
C GLY A 65 13.60 -8.66 -1.80
N THR A 66 13.42 -8.66 -3.13
CA THR A 66 12.38 -7.88 -3.78
C THR A 66 11.06 -8.63 -3.80
N SER A 67 9.97 -7.93 -4.11
CA SER A 67 8.68 -8.57 -4.34
C SER A 67 8.26 -8.30 -5.78
N SER A 68 7.73 -9.32 -6.43
CA SER A 68 7.02 -9.17 -7.71
C SER A 68 5.74 -8.33 -7.58
N SER A 69 5.23 -8.11 -6.36
CA SER A 69 4.09 -7.26 -6.12
C SER A 69 4.44 -5.78 -6.33
N LYS A 70 3.69 -5.12 -7.21
CA LYS A 70 3.87 -3.69 -7.52
C LYS A 70 3.61 -2.74 -6.34
N CYS A 71 3.01 -3.23 -5.26
CA CYS A 71 2.67 -2.41 -4.09
C CYS A 71 3.65 -2.54 -2.92
N ILE A 72 4.73 -3.30 -3.05
CA ILE A 72 5.71 -3.55 -1.98
C ILE A 72 7.04 -2.89 -2.35
N PHE A 73 7.58 -2.09 -1.43
CA PHE A 73 8.76 -1.27 -1.67
C PHE A 73 9.77 -1.39 -0.52
N THR A 74 11.05 -1.38 -0.85
CA THR A 74 12.15 -1.27 0.13
C THR A 74 12.51 0.19 0.44
N SER A 75 11.90 1.15 -0.27
CA SER A 75 12.14 2.59 -0.13
C SER A 75 10.83 3.33 0.09
N TYR A 76 10.80 4.18 1.13
CA TYR A 76 9.65 5.03 1.43
C TYR A 76 9.34 6.00 0.29
N ASP A 77 10.36 6.58 -0.35
CA ASP A 77 10.16 7.54 -1.45
C ASP A 77 9.46 6.89 -2.65
N LYS A 78 9.79 5.62 -2.95
CA LYS A 78 9.10 4.86 -4.00
C LYS A 78 7.64 4.57 -3.64
N ALA A 79 7.39 4.15 -2.40
CA ALA A 79 6.02 3.93 -1.90
C ALA A 79 5.20 5.23 -1.95
N LYS A 80 5.80 6.35 -1.53
CA LYS A 80 5.20 7.68 -1.56
C LYS A 80 4.90 8.14 -2.98
N ALA A 81 5.81 7.91 -3.93
CA ALA A 81 5.58 8.24 -5.33
C ALA A 81 4.40 7.43 -5.91
N MET A 82 4.31 6.13 -5.60
CA MET A 82 3.18 5.30 -6.03
C MET A 82 1.86 5.80 -5.44
N ALA A 83 1.81 6.02 -4.12
CA ALA A 83 0.62 6.51 -3.44
C ALA A 83 0.17 7.88 -4.00
N ALA A 84 1.10 8.81 -4.18
CA ALA A 84 0.81 10.13 -4.71
C ALA A 84 0.30 10.09 -6.16
N ASN A 85 0.89 9.24 -7.01
CA ASN A 85 0.43 9.07 -8.39
C ASN A 85 -0.96 8.45 -8.43
N GLY A 86 -1.21 7.40 -7.63
CA GLY A 86 -2.53 6.79 -7.53
C GLY A 86 -3.61 7.75 -7.04
N LEU A 87 -3.30 8.61 -6.07
CA LEU A 87 -4.20 9.67 -5.63
C LEU A 87 -4.49 10.69 -6.74
N LYS A 88 -3.48 11.11 -7.51
CA LYS A 88 -3.67 12.01 -8.66
C LYS A 88 -4.56 11.40 -9.74
N ASP A 89 -4.37 10.12 -10.04
CA ASP A 89 -5.20 9.39 -11.01
C ASP A 89 -6.65 9.31 -10.53
N ARG A 90 -6.86 9.00 -9.24
CA ARG A 90 -8.20 8.94 -8.64
C ARG A 90 -8.89 10.30 -8.59
N ILE A 91 -8.16 11.38 -8.27
CA ILE A 91 -8.68 12.75 -8.35
C ILE A 91 -9.14 13.04 -9.78
N SER A 92 -8.31 12.71 -10.78
CA SER A 92 -8.62 12.94 -12.19
C SER A 92 -9.87 12.17 -12.64
N GLU A 93 -10.03 10.91 -12.19
CA GLU A 93 -11.21 10.11 -12.47
C GLU A 93 -12.47 10.71 -11.85
N VAL A 94 -12.40 11.12 -10.58
CA VAL A 94 -13.54 11.71 -9.85
C VAL A 94 -13.93 13.06 -10.48
N GLN A 95 -12.96 13.89 -10.86
CA GLN A 95 -13.22 15.15 -11.56
C GLN A 95 -13.95 14.93 -12.89
N ARG A 96 -13.56 13.92 -13.67
CA ARG A 96 -14.28 13.56 -14.91
C ARG A 96 -15.72 13.13 -14.63
N LYS A 97 -15.93 12.28 -13.62
CA LYS A 97 -17.28 11.84 -13.21
C LYS A 97 -18.14 13.03 -12.79
N LEU A 98 -17.58 13.94 -12.00
CA LEU A 98 -18.26 15.15 -11.54
C LEU A 98 -18.64 16.05 -12.73
N SER A 99 -17.74 16.24 -13.69
CA SER A 99 -18.04 16.97 -14.93
C SER A 99 -19.21 16.36 -15.70
N THR A 100 -19.23 15.03 -15.85
CA THR A 100 -20.34 14.33 -16.53
C THR A 100 -21.66 14.48 -15.78
N LEU A 101 -21.64 14.38 -14.45
CA LEU A 101 -22.84 14.54 -13.63
C LEU A 101 -23.39 15.97 -13.69
N ASN A 102 -22.52 16.98 -13.62
CA ASN A 102 -22.91 18.38 -13.76
C ASN A 102 -23.52 18.67 -15.13
N HIS A 103 -22.97 18.08 -16.20
CA HIS A 103 -23.54 18.24 -17.54
C HIS A 103 -24.97 17.68 -17.62
N ARG A 104 -25.19 16.45 -17.09
CA ARG A 104 -26.52 15.85 -17.04
C ARG A 104 -27.51 16.62 -16.18
N LEU A 105 -27.04 17.19 -15.07
CA LEU A 105 -27.88 18.04 -14.21
C LEU A 105 -28.36 19.27 -15.01
N ALA A 106 -27.45 19.95 -15.71
CA ALA A 106 -27.80 21.10 -16.53
C ALA A 106 -28.78 20.76 -17.67
N GLU A 107 -28.68 19.56 -18.27
CA GLU A 107 -29.64 19.07 -19.27
C GLU A 107 -31.04 18.84 -18.69
N LEU A 108 -31.15 18.47 -17.41
CA LEU A 108 -32.43 18.23 -16.73
C LEU A 108 -33.06 19.50 -16.15
N GLU A 109 -32.24 20.52 -15.85
CA GLU A 109 -32.69 21.82 -15.34
C GLU A 109 -33.09 22.82 -16.43
N ALA A 110 -32.79 22.53 -17.70
CA ALA A 110 -33.13 23.35 -18.87
C ALA A 110 -34.53 23.03 -19.43
#